data_AF-A0A3P6G7U5-F1
#
_entry.id   AF-A0A3P6G7U5-F1
#
_cell.length_a   1.000
_cell.length_b   1.000
_cell.length_c   1.000
_cell.angle_alpha   90.00
_cell.angle_beta   90.00
_cell.angle_gamma   90.00
#
_symmetry.space_group_name_H-M   'P 1'
#
loop_
_entity.id
_entity.type
_entity.pdbx_description
1 polymer ?
#
loop_
_entity_poly.entity_id
_entity_poly.type
_entity_poly.pdbx_seq_one_letter_code
_entity_poly.pdbx_strand_id
1 'polypeptide(L)'
;EVASALAWCADNKTRFKKSKSKLEFQLRLQEFIELVRANSYKQAILYAQKHLVPWGATHMNGLQHFLATLAFKSTTECTKYKVLFELQPWDALVHQFKQEFCKLYGLTMEPLLSIYLQAGLSALKAPRLYQGGPALTRELPEASFAFTVFPNGYVYSTKALKEMADKSGGEVKCTRTGLICKYTDLVKAYIYIMNLVAHNPHFRLL
;
A
#
# COMPACT_ATOMS: atom_id res chain seq x y z
N GLU A 1 12.21 7.24 14.94
CA GLU A 1 12.01 6.85 16.35
C GLU A 1 10.68 6.13 16.53
N VAL A 2 10.65 5.03 17.28
CA VAL A 2 9.46 4.18 17.51
C VAL A 2 8.35 4.95 18.26
N ALA A 3 8.75 5.84 19.19
CA ALA A 3 7.82 6.66 19.97
C ALA A 3 6.91 7.53 19.10
N SER A 4 7.44 8.14 18.05
CA SER A 4 6.66 8.96 17.11
C SER A 4 5.63 8.13 16.33
N ALA A 5 6.01 6.91 15.91
CA ALA A 5 5.10 5.99 15.22
C ALA A 5 3.96 5.51 16.15
N LEU A 6 4.29 5.24 17.42
CA LEU A 6 3.31 4.85 18.43
C LEU A 6 2.36 5.99 18.82
N ALA A 7 2.85 7.24 18.88
CA ALA A 7 2.01 8.42 19.07
C ALA A 7 1.01 8.56 17.91
N TRP A 8 1.49 8.43 16.68
CA TRP A 8 0.62 8.44 15.50
C TRP A 8 -0.42 7.31 15.51
N CYS A 9 -0.05 6.11 15.99
CA CYS A 9 -1.02 5.02 16.19
C CYS A 9 -2.08 5.39 17.23
N ALA A 10 -1.71 6.03 18.33
CA ALA A 10 -2.64 6.47 19.37
C ALA A 10 -3.63 7.52 18.85
N ASP A 11 -3.15 8.51 18.08
CA ASP A 11 -3.97 9.57 17.50
C ASP A 11 -4.99 9.03 16.49
N ASN A 12 -4.65 7.94 15.80
CA ASN A 12 -5.48 7.32 14.76
C ASN A 12 -6.22 6.05 15.22
N LYS A 13 -6.25 5.78 16.53
CA LYS A 13 -6.74 4.52 17.13
C LYS A 13 -8.18 4.16 16.74
N THR A 14 -9.06 5.13 16.60
CA THR A 14 -10.46 4.91 16.17
C THR A 14 -10.55 4.42 14.73
N ARG A 15 -9.66 4.89 13.86
CA ARG A 15 -9.56 4.51 12.45
C ARG A 15 -8.93 3.12 12.33
N PHE A 16 -7.94 2.81 13.16
CA PHE A 16 -7.32 1.47 13.22
C PHE A 16 -8.23 0.36 13.74
N LYS A 17 -9.13 0.67 14.70
CA LYS A 17 -10.14 -0.29 15.15
C LYS A 17 -11.06 -0.75 14.01
N LYS A 18 -11.35 0.12 13.04
CA LYS A 18 -12.15 -0.22 11.86
C LYS A 18 -11.36 -1.05 10.85
N SER A 19 -10.07 -0.76 10.66
CA SER A 19 -9.21 -1.48 9.71
C SER A 19 -8.61 -2.78 10.27
N LYS A 20 -8.82 -3.10 11.56
CA LYS A 20 -8.20 -4.24 12.27
C LYS A 20 -6.68 -4.31 12.10
N SER A 21 -6.02 -3.15 12.00
CA SER A 21 -4.58 -3.09 11.75
C SER A 21 -3.78 -3.66 12.92
N LYS A 22 -2.76 -4.47 12.61
CA LYS A 22 -1.85 -5.09 13.58
C LYS A 22 -0.59 -4.26 13.86
N LEU A 23 -0.49 -3.07 13.24
CA LEU A 23 0.71 -2.23 13.26
C LEU A 23 1.11 -1.78 14.68
N GLU A 24 0.14 -1.29 15.46
CA GLU A 24 0.41 -0.87 16.86
C GLU A 24 0.96 -2.04 17.69
N PHE A 25 0.37 -3.23 17.53
CA PHE A 25 0.82 -4.44 18.22
C PHE A 25 2.25 -4.83 17.81
N GLN A 26 2.58 -4.81 16.53
CA GLN A 26 3.92 -5.13 16.04
C GLN A 26 4.98 -4.13 16.52
N LEU A 27 4.65 -2.82 16.55
CA LEU A 27 5.53 -1.79 17.10
C LEU A 27 5.82 -2.01 18.59
N ARG A 28 4.77 -2.29 19.38
CA ARG A 28 4.89 -2.57 20.83
C ARG A 28 5.72 -3.83 21.09
N LEU A 29 5.54 -4.87 20.27
CA LEU A 29 6.37 -6.07 20.34
C LEU A 29 7.83 -5.78 20.01
N GLN A 30 8.11 -5.02 18.95
CA GLN A 30 9.48 -4.67 18.59
C GLN A 30 10.18 -3.94 19.74
N GLU A 31 9.54 -2.95 20.35
CA GLU A 31 10.09 -2.23 21.51
C GLU A 31 10.35 -3.16 22.70
N PHE A 32 9.43 -4.10 22.97
CA PHE A 32 9.64 -5.11 24.01
C PHE A 32 10.89 -5.96 23.74
N ILE A 33 11.10 -6.47 22.52
CA ILE A 33 12.29 -7.27 22.21
C ILE A 33 13.57 -6.43 22.28
N GLU A 34 13.55 -5.16 21.88
CA GLU A 34 14.73 -4.29 22.07
C GLU A 34 15.07 -4.13 23.56
N LEU A 35 14.07 -4.03 24.45
CA LEU A 35 14.31 -4.03 25.91
C LEU A 35 14.91 -5.36 26.41
N VAL A 36 14.46 -6.49 25.87
CA VAL A 36 15.02 -7.82 26.20
C VAL A 36 16.46 -7.93 25.69
N ARG A 37 16.75 -7.49 24.46
CA ARG A 37 18.11 -7.44 23.88
C ARG A 37 19.05 -6.55 24.69
N ALA A 38 18.55 -5.45 25.24
CA ALA A 38 19.29 -4.56 26.14
C ALA A 38 19.50 -5.14 27.56
N ASN A 39 19.14 -6.40 27.81
CA ASN A 39 19.18 -7.07 29.12
C ASN A 39 18.40 -6.32 30.23
N SER A 40 17.46 -5.44 29.86
CA SER A 40 16.68 -4.64 30.80
C SER A 40 15.37 -5.35 31.17
N TYR A 41 15.48 -6.59 31.66
CA TYR A 41 14.35 -7.50 31.91
C TYR A 41 13.25 -6.90 32.79
N LYS A 42 13.63 -6.15 33.84
CA LYS A 42 12.66 -5.49 34.73
C LYS A 42 11.78 -4.48 33.97
N GLN A 43 12.39 -3.68 33.10
CA GLN A 43 11.65 -2.71 32.28
C GLN A 43 10.82 -3.41 31.21
N ALA A 44 11.35 -4.48 30.59
CA ALA A 44 10.61 -5.28 29.60
C ALA A 44 9.33 -5.89 30.20
N ILE A 45 9.40 -6.43 31.41
CA ILE A 45 8.22 -7.01 32.10
C ILE A 45 7.18 -5.93 32.42
N LEU A 46 7.61 -4.80 32.99
CA LEU A 46 6.71 -3.67 33.28
C LEU A 46 6.06 -3.13 32.00
N TYR A 47 6.83 -3.03 30.92
CA TYR A 47 6.34 -2.61 29.62
C TYR A 47 5.30 -3.59 29.07
N ALA A 48 5.58 -4.90 29.12
CA ALA A 48 4.66 -5.94 28.68
C ALA A 48 3.34 -5.90 29.45
N GLN A 49 3.39 -5.76 30.77
CA GLN A 49 2.19 -5.65 31.60
C GLN A 49 1.38 -4.38 31.28
N LYS A 50 2.05 -3.26 31.02
CA LYS A 50 1.37 -2.00 30.72
C LYS A 50 0.74 -1.97 29.34
N HIS A 51 1.45 -2.49 28.33
CA HIS A 51 1.07 -2.29 26.93
C HIS A 51 0.56 -3.55 26.25
N LEU A 52 0.99 -4.77 26.61
CA LEU A 52 0.60 -5.98 25.88
C LEU A 52 -0.66 -6.67 26.43
N VAL A 53 -1.09 -6.34 27.64
CA VAL A 53 -2.28 -6.94 28.30
C VAL A 53 -3.58 -6.83 27.48
N PRO A 54 -3.91 -5.70 26.83
CA PRO A 54 -5.13 -5.59 26.01
C PRO A 54 -5.20 -6.60 24.86
N TRP A 55 -4.05 -7.09 24.38
CA TRP A 55 -3.95 -8.06 23.30
C TRP A 55 -3.86 -9.51 23.78
N GLY A 56 -3.89 -9.74 25.09
CA GLY A 56 -3.90 -11.08 25.68
C GLY A 56 -5.03 -11.93 25.13
N ALA A 57 -6.26 -11.41 25.10
CA ALA A 57 -7.42 -12.16 24.61
C ALA A 57 -7.37 -12.48 23.10
N THR A 58 -6.75 -11.63 22.28
CA THR A 58 -6.77 -11.75 20.81
C THR A 58 -5.53 -12.42 20.23
N HIS A 59 -4.38 -12.32 20.91
CA HIS A 59 -3.07 -12.74 20.40
C HIS A 59 -2.23 -13.55 21.39
N MET A 60 -2.90 -14.27 22.31
CA MET A 60 -2.23 -15.00 23.41
C MET A 60 -1.08 -15.91 22.96
N ASN A 61 -1.29 -16.73 21.93
CA ASN A 61 -0.27 -17.67 21.46
C ASN A 61 1.00 -16.97 20.96
N GLY A 62 0.85 -15.84 20.27
CA GLY A 62 1.98 -15.02 19.83
C GLY A 62 2.67 -14.38 21.02
N LEU A 63 1.90 -13.79 21.94
CA LEU A 63 2.42 -13.17 23.16
C LEU A 63 3.20 -14.15 24.03
N GLN A 64 2.74 -15.39 24.19
CA GLN A 64 3.45 -16.42 24.94
C GLN A 64 4.81 -16.75 24.31
N HIS A 65 4.89 -16.84 22.98
CA HIS A 65 6.16 -17.03 22.28
C HIS A 65 7.10 -15.84 22.52
N PHE A 66 6.59 -14.61 22.48
CA PHE A 66 7.41 -13.43 22.76
C PHE A 66 7.82 -13.34 24.23
N LEU A 67 6.94 -13.65 25.18
CA LEU A 67 7.29 -13.68 26.61
C LEU A 67 8.32 -14.77 26.91
N ALA A 68 8.32 -15.87 26.15
CA ALA A 68 9.36 -16.89 26.26
C ALA A 68 10.76 -16.32 25.95
N THR A 69 10.88 -15.25 25.15
CA THR A 69 12.17 -14.56 24.93
C THR A 69 12.74 -13.93 26.20
N LEU A 70 11.98 -13.79 27.29
CA LEU A 70 12.54 -13.42 28.60
C LEU A 70 13.37 -14.54 29.24
N ALA A 71 13.09 -15.80 28.89
CA ALA A 71 13.82 -16.96 29.42
C ALA A 71 15.07 -17.32 28.59
N PHE A 72 15.14 -16.85 27.34
CA PHE A 72 16.25 -17.11 26.42
C PHE A 72 17.08 -15.84 26.20
N LYS A 73 18.40 -15.98 26.05
CA LYS A 73 19.26 -14.83 25.69
C LYS A 73 19.20 -14.60 24.17
N SER A 74 19.52 -13.40 23.73
CA SER A 74 19.63 -13.06 22.30
C SER A 74 20.66 -13.92 21.55
N THR A 75 21.61 -14.55 22.26
CA THR A 75 22.64 -15.47 21.72
C THR A 75 22.22 -16.94 21.77
N THR A 76 20.95 -17.25 21.99
CA THR A 76 20.47 -18.63 22.11
C THR A 76 20.66 -19.43 20.80
N GLU A 77 21.17 -20.65 20.91
CA GLU A 77 21.33 -21.59 19.78
C GLU A 77 20.03 -22.33 19.41
N CYS A 78 18.99 -22.21 20.24
CA CYS A 78 17.68 -22.78 19.94
C CYS A 78 17.02 -22.01 18.79
N THR A 79 17.00 -22.64 17.61
CA THR A 79 16.42 -22.09 16.37
C THR A 79 14.99 -21.60 16.54
N LYS A 80 14.17 -22.30 17.36
CA LYS A 80 12.77 -21.94 17.62
C LYS A 80 12.60 -20.53 18.20
N TYR A 81 13.49 -20.11 19.10
CA TYR A 81 13.42 -18.80 19.76
C TYR A 81 14.39 -17.78 19.14
N LYS A 82 15.42 -18.24 18.42
CA LYS A 82 16.32 -17.37 17.65
C LYS A 82 15.58 -16.54 16.62
N VAL A 83 14.64 -17.15 15.88
CA VAL A 83 13.79 -16.46 14.90
C VAL A 83 12.94 -15.36 15.56
N LEU A 84 12.59 -15.51 16.84
CA LEU A 84 11.86 -14.48 17.58
C LEU A 84 12.74 -13.28 17.92
N PHE A 85 14.04 -13.47 18.10
CA PHE A 85 14.98 -12.36 18.21
C PHE A 85 15.27 -11.75 16.85
N GLU A 86 15.16 -12.49 15.75
CA GLU A 86 15.28 -11.99 14.37
C GLU A 86 13.99 -11.31 13.87
N LEU A 87 13.24 -10.60 14.73
CA LEU A 87 11.97 -9.97 14.33
C LEU A 87 12.08 -9.17 13.04
N GLN A 88 10.95 -9.14 12.34
CA GLN A 88 10.64 -8.37 11.13
C GLN A 88 11.61 -7.21 10.92
N PRO A 89 12.36 -7.20 9.80
CA PRO A 89 13.26 -6.11 9.48
C PRO A 89 12.53 -4.78 9.67
N TRP A 90 13.20 -3.79 10.26
CA TRP A 90 12.63 -2.44 10.40
C TRP A 90 12.06 -1.93 9.07
N ASP A 91 12.65 -2.34 7.94
CA ASP A 91 12.15 -2.07 6.60
C ASP A 91 10.72 -2.60 6.34
N ALA A 92 10.42 -3.82 6.79
CA ALA A 92 9.09 -4.40 6.65
C ALA A 92 8.06 -3.64 7.51
N LEU A 93 8.45 -3.25 8.73
CA LEU A 93 7.58 -2.47 9.61
C LEU A 93 7.36 -1.06 9.07
N VAL A 94 8.40 -0.41 8.53
CA VAL A 94 8.31 0.88 7.86
C VAL A 94 7.44 0.78 6.60
N HIS A 95 7.58 -0.28 5.82
CA HIS A 95 6.73 -0.53 4.65
C HIS A 95 5.27 -0.67 5.06
N GLN A 96 4.99 -1.45 6.10
CA GLN A 96 3.65 -1.62 6.65
C GLN A 96 3.08 -0.30 7.18
N PHE A 97 3.88 0.50 7.88
CA PHE A 97 3.49 1.83 8.32
C PHE A 97 3.10 2.73 7.14
N LYS A 98 3.95 2.80 6.10
CA LYS A 98 3.67 3.58 4.89
C LYS A 98 2.40 3.11 4.20
N GLN A 99 2.19 1.81 4.11
CA GLN A 99 0.99 1.24 3.53
C GLN A 99 -0.26 1.64 4.30
N GLU A 100 -0.24 1.53 5.63
CA GLU A 100 -1.36 1.92 6.48
C GLU A 100 -1.59 3.44 6.46
N PHE A 101 -0.53 4.24 6.44
CA PHE A 101 -0.60 5.69 6.27
C PHE A 101 -1.26 6.05 4.94
N CYS A 102 -0.80 5.50 3.83
CA CYS A 102 -1.36 5.77 2.52
C CYS A 102 -2.83 5.36 2.45
N LYS A 103 -3.19 4.15 2.92
CA LYS A 103 -4.60 3.72 3.02
C LYS A 103 -5.46 4.68 3.84
N LEU A 104 -4.95 5.13 4.98
CA LEU A 104 -5.68 5.97 5.93
C LEU A 104 -5.92 7.39 5.38
N TYR A 105 -4.99 7.92 4.58
CA TYR A 105 -5.14 9.24 3.93
C TYR A 105 -5.63 9.16 2.48
N GLY A 106 -5.96 7.97 1.96
CA GLY A 106 -6.38 7.79 0.57
C GLY A 106 -5.27 8.08 -0.44
N LEU A 107 -4.01 7.98 -0.02
CA LEU A 107 -2.83 8.17 -0.87
C LEU A 107 -2.43 6.85 -1.53
N THR A 108 -1.74 6.95 -2.65
CA THR A 108 -1.16 5.79 -3.34
C THR A 108 0.23 5.47 -2.78
N MET A 109 0.62 4.19 -2.81
CA MET A 109 1.98 3.78 -2.47
C MET A 109 2.99 4.16 -3.55
N GLU A 110 2.53 4.30 -4.79
CA GLU A 110 3.33 4.84 -5.89
C GLU A 110 3.31 6.36 -5.87
N PRO A 111 4.43 7.03 -6.20
CA PRO A 111 4.46 8.47 -6.30
C PRO A 111 3.49 8.92 -7.41
N LEU A 112 2.62 9.88 -7.09
CA LEU A 112 1.65 10.45 -8.02
C LEU A 112 2.29 10.87 -9.35
N LEU A 113 3.51 11.41 -9.32
CA LEU A 113 4.26 11.76 -10.53
C LEU A 113 4.46 10.56 -11.47
N SER A 114 4.76 9.37 -10.95
CA SER A 114 4.89 8.15 -11.75
C SER A 114 3.56 7.76 -12.37
N ILE A 115 2.47 7.85 -11.61
CA ILE A 115 1.12 7.56 -12.09
C ILE A 115 0.75 8.53 -13.22
N TYR A 116 0.98 9.83 -13.03
CA TYR A 116 0.72 10.85 -14.05
C TYR A 116 1.63 10.72 -15.27
N LEU A 117 2.91 10.39 -15.08
CA LEU A 117 3.85 10.16 -16.17
C LEU A 117 3.46 8.91 -16.98
N GLN A 118 3.09 7.81 -16.32
CA GLN A 118 2.59 6.60 -16.97
C GLN A 118 1.27 6.88 -17.72
N ALA A 119 0.37 7.66 -17.15
CA ALA A 119 -0.85 8.11 -17.82
C ALA A 119 -0.53 8.97 -19.06
N GLY A 120 0.39 9.93 -18.92
CA GLY A 120 0.83 10.79 -20.02
C GLY A 120 1.52 10.01 -21.14
N LEU A 121 2.44 9.10 -20.81
CA LEU A 121 3.11 8.22 -21.77
C LEU A 121 2.12 7.27 -22.46
N SER A 122 1.10 6.80 -21.74
CA SER A 122 0.01 6.01 -22.31
C SER A 122 -0.83 6.83 -23.30
N ALA A 123 -1.11 8.10 -22.98
CA ALA A 123 -1.81 9.02 -23.89
C ALA A 123 -0.97 9.33 -25.15
N LEU A 124 0.35 9.45 -25.03
CA LEU A 124 1.27 9.66 -26.15
C LEU A 124 1.45 8.42 -27.04
N LYS A 125 1.29 7.22 -26.48
CA LYS A 125 1.30 5.95 -27.23
C LYS A 125 0.01 5.65 -27.97
N ALA A 126 -1.07 6.42 -27.75
CA ALA A 126 -2.25 6.33 -28.58
C ALA A 126 -1.87 6.75 -30.02
N PRO A 127 -2.00 5.86 -31.02
CA PRO A 127 -1.62 6.18 -32.39
C PRO A 127 -2.41 7.39 -32.88
N ARG A 128 -1.69 8.48 -33.17
CA ARG A 128 -2.09 9.69 -33.93
C ARG A 128 -3.57 9.75 -34.31
N LEU A 129 -4.38 10.41 -33.49
CA LEU A 129 -5.69 10.95 -33.91
C LEU A 129 -5.57 12.24 -34.74
N TYR A 130 -4.37 12.60 -35.20
CA TYR A 130 -4.14 13.69 -36.14
C TYR A 130 -3.83 13.12 -37.53
N GLN A 131 -4.87 12.76 -38.27
CA GLN A 131 -4.86 12.90 -39.72
C GLN A 131 -5.97 13.89 -40.08
N GLY A 132 -5.59 14.95 -40.81
CA GLY A 132 -6.25 16.24 -40.85
C GLY A 132 -7.75 16.24 -41.19
N GLY A 133 -8.50 16.99 -40.40
CA GLY A 133 -9.86 17.45 -40.68
C GLY A 133 -10.15 18.70 -39.84
N PRO A 134 -10.96 19.66 -40.32
CA PRO A 134 -11.17 20.93 -39.63
C PRO A 134 -12.12 20.75 -38.42
N ALA A 135 -11.94 21.64 -37.45
CA ALA A 135 -12.78 21.90 -36.27
C ALA A 135 -12.62 20.95 -35.06
N LEU A 136 -11.84 21.44 -34.09
CA LEU A 136 -11.68 20.98 -32.71
C LEU A 136 -12.94 21.18 -31.83
N THR A 137 -14.13 20.93 -32.36
CA THR A 137 -15.39 21.00 -31.60
C THR A 137 -16.35 19.92 -32.08
N ARG A 138 -16.12 18.69 -31.64
CA ARG A 138 -17.16 17.67 -31.49
C ARG A 138 -16.60 16.57 -30.60
N GLU A 139 -17.07 16.58 -29.36
CA GLU A 139 -17.08 15.48 -28.39
C GLU A 139 -16.03 14.40 -28.64
N LEU A 140 -14.89 14.51 -27.94
CA LEU A 140 -14.02 13.35 -27.74
C LEU A 140 -14.91 12.22 -27.19
N PRO A 141 -15.02 11.06 -27.86
CA PRO A 141 -15.79 9.96 -27.33
C PRO A 141 -15.25 9.66 -25.93
N GLU A 142 -16.09 9.62 -24.90
CA GLU A 142 -15.70 9.29 -23.51
C GLU A 142 -14.86 8.00 -23.42
N ALA A 143 -14.90 7.16 -24.46
CA ALA A 143 -14.12 5.95 -24.65
C ALA A 143 -12.63 6.17 -24.97
N SER A 144 -12.20 7.33 -25.47
CA SER A 144 -10.83 7.56 -25.98
C SER A 144 -9.78 7.71 -24.88
N PHE A 145 -10.21 8.01 -23.65
CA PHE A 145 -9.34 8.10 -22.46
C PHE A 145 -9.78 7.15 -21.34
N ALA A 146 -10.60 6.16 -21.67
CA ALA A 146 -10.97 5.12 -20.72
C ALA A 146 -9.78 4.18 -20.50
N PHE A 147 -9.29 4.17 -19.27
CA PHE A 147 -8.31 3.22 -18.80
C PHE A 147 -9.00 2.14 -17.98
N THR A 148 -8.35 1.00 -17.85
CA THR A 148 -8.87 -0.14 -17.10
C THR A 148 -7.77 -0.67 -16.19
N VAL A 149 -8.13 -0.86 -14.92
CA VAL A 149 -7.21 -1.12 -13.82
C VAL A 149 -7.42 -2.54 -13.32
N PHE A 150 -6.33 -3.29 -13.22
CA PHE A 150 -6.33 -4.61 -12.58
C PHE A 150 -6.45 -4.49 -11.05
N PRO A 151 -6.90 -5.55 -10.35
CA PRO A 151 -6.96 -5.57 -8.88
C PRO A 151 -5.61 -5.30 -8.19
N ASN A 152 -4.50 -5.54 -8.87
CA ASN A 152 -3.14 -5.25 -8.39
C ASN A 152 -2.70 -3.79 -8.63
N GLY A 153 -3.57 -2.93 -9.18
CA GLY A 153 -3.33 -1.50 -9.39
C GLY A 153 -2.73 -1.12 -10.75
N TYR A 154 -2.40 -2.08 -11.62
CA TYR A 154 -1.83 -1.77 -12.93
C TYR A 154 -2.87 -1.30 -13.95
N VAL A 155 -2.55 -0.22 -14.64
CA VAL A 155 -3.44 0.47 -15.58
C VAL A 155 -3.08 0.12 -17.02
N TYR A 156 -4.10 -0.22 -17.81
CA TYR A 156 -3.99 -0.52 -19.23
C TYR A 156 -5.09 0.21 -20.01
N SER A 157 -4.98 0.30 -21.34
CA SER A 157 -6.07 0.84 -22.15
C SER A 157 -7.26 -0.15 -22.17
N THR A 158 -8.47 0.38 -22.09
CA THR A 158 -9.69 -0.46 -22.13
C THR A 158 -9.76 -1.30 -23.40
N LYS A 159 -9.28 -0.75 -24.53
CA LYS A 159 -9.24 -1.45 -25.82
C LYS A 159 -8.30 -2.65 -25.79
N ALA A 160 -7.08 -2.50 -25.28
CA ALA A 160 -6.11 -3.59 -25.24
C ALA A 160 -6.58 -4.76 -24.35
N LEU A 161 -7.19 -4.45 -23.20
CA LEU A 161 -7.73 -5.49 -22.32
C LEU A 161 -8.99 -6.14 -22.89
N LYS A 162 -9.82 -5.39 -23.62
CA LYS A 162 -10.99 -5.95 -24.31
C LYS A 162 -10.57 -6.92 -25.42
N GLU A 163 -9.60 -6.53 -26.26
CA GLU A 163 -9.04 -7.42 -27.28
C GLU A 163 -8.38 -8.67 -26.69
N MET A 164 -7.76 -8.56 -25.51
CA MET A 164 -7.19 -9.69 -24.78
C MET A 164 -8.30 -10.62 -24.26
N ALA A 165 -9.35 -10.06 -23.67
CA ALA A 165 -10.50 -10.82 -23.19
C ALA A 165 -11.22 -11.56 -24.33
N ASP A 166 -11.42 -10.89 -25.47
CA ASP A 166 -12.08 -11.46 -26.65
C ASP A 166 -11.31 -12.67 -27.21
N LYS A 167 -9.97 -12.65 -27.12
CA LYS A 167 -9.09 -13.76 -27.56
C LYS A 167 -8.96 -14.88 -26.53
N SER A 168 -9.23 -14.61 -25.27
CA SER A 168 -8.97 -15.52 -24.14
C SER A 168 -10.24 -15.90 -23.38
N GLY A 169 -11.41 -15.81 -24.03
CA GLY A 169 -12.68 -16.28 -23.46
C GLY A 169 -13.15 -15.49 -22.23
N GLY A 170 -12.76 -14.21 -22.12
CA GLY A 170 -13.14 -13.32 -21.03
C GLY A 170 -12.09 -13.14 -19.93
N GLU A 171 -10.93 -13.80 -20.03
CA GLU A 171 -9.80 -13.62 -19.10
C GLU A 171 -8.74 -12.66 -19.64
N VAL A 172 -8.12 -11.90 -18.76
CA VAL A 172 -7.02 -10.99 -19.08
C VAL A 172 -5.82 -11.25 -18.18
N LYS A 173 -4.62 -11.11 -18.74
CA LYS A 173 -3.35 -11.31 -18.03
C LYS A 173 -2.57 -10.00 -17.95
N CYS A 174 -2.22 -9.61 -16.73
CA CYS A 174 -1.29 -8.52 -16.47
C CYS A 174 0.09 -8.90 -16.98
N THR A 175 0.59 -8.20 -18.00
CA THR A 175 1.91 -8.44 -18.61
C THR A 175 3.08 -8.13 -17.68
N ARG A 176 2.83 -7.41 -16.57
CA ARG A 176 3.86 -7.00 -15.61
C ARG A 176 4.02 -7.97 -14.44
N THR A 177 2.92 -8.52 -13.93
CA THR A 177 2.94 -9.41 -12.75
C THR A 177 2.53 -10.84 -13.09
N GLY A 178 2.05 -11.10 -14.30
CA GLY A 178 1.49 -12.39 -14.69
C GLY A 178 0.12 -12.71 -14.09
N LEU A 179 -0.48 -11.80 -13.32
CA LEU A 179 -1.80 -11.98 -12.69
C LEU A 179 -2.88 -12.16 -13.76
N ILE A 180 -3.72 -13.18 -13.62
CA ILE A 180 -4.86 -13.46 -14.51
C ILE A 180 -6.15 -13.17 -13.75
N CYS A 181 -7.08 -12.43 -14.36
CA CYS A 181 -8.41 -12.18 -13.81
C CYS A 181 -9.45 -12.08 -14.93
N LYS A 182 -10.74 -12.13 -14.59
CA LYS A 182 -11.80 -11.93 -15.58
C LYS A 182 -11.87 -10.46 -15.96
N TYR A 183 -12.26 -10.18 -17.20
CA TYR A 183 -12.47 -8.81 -17.67
C TYR A 183 -13.50 -8.05 -16.83
N THR A 184 -14.49 -8.76 -16.28
CA THR A 184 -15.50 -8.22 -15.36
C THR A 184 -14.94 -7.74 -14.02
N ASP A 185 -13.78 -8.26 -13.60
CA ASP A 185 -13.15 -7.92 -12.33
C ASP A 185 -12.31 -6.63 -12.43
N LEU A 186 -12.18 -6.09 -13.64
CA LEU A 186 -11.41 -4.89 -13.90
C LEU A 186 -12.23 -3.64 -13.64
N VAL A 187 -11.59 -2.61 -13.11
CA VAL A 187 -12.23 -1.32 -12.82
C VAL A 187 -11.93 -0.34 -13.93
N LYS A 188 -12.95 0.32 -14.49
CA LYS A 188 -12.76 1.43 -15.42
C LYS A 188 -12.33 2.67 -14.65
N ALA A 189 -11.22 3.28 -15.08
CA ALA A 189 -10.73 4.55 -14.59
C ALA A 189 -10.83 5.59 -15.71
N TYR A 190 -11.48 6.71 -15.40
CA TYR A 190 -11.57 7.85 -16.29
C TYR A 190 -10.60 8.91 -15.79
N ILE A 191 -9.63 9.27 -16.63
CA ILE A 191 -8.83 10.46 -16.37
C ILE A 191 -9.62 11.64 -16.91
N TYR A 192 -10.37 12.29 -16.03
CA TYR A 192 -10.87 13.63 -16.31
C TYR A 192 -9.65 14.55 -16.32
N ILE A 193 -9.13 14.82 -17.51
CA ILE A 193 -8.36 16.05 -17.72
C ILE A 193 -9.39 17.16 -17.59
N MET A 194 -9.66 17.60 -16.36
CA MET A 194 -10.39 18.84 -16.16
C MET A 194 -9.64 19.90 -16.94
N ASN A 195 -10.36 20.53 -17.87
CA ASN A 195 -9.99 21.73 -18.58
C ASN A 195 -9.08 22.62 -17.72
N LEU A 196 -7.77 22.52 -17.94
CA LEU A 196 -6.78 23.52 -17.50
C LEU A 196 -6.77 24.71 -18.47
N VAL A 197 -7.92 24.97 -19.09
CA VAL A 197 -8.21 26.10 -19.99
C VAL A 197 -9.54 26.70 -19.54
N ALA A 198 -9.55 27.33 -18.37
CA ALA A 198 -10.42 28.46 -18.05
C ALA A 198 -10.03 29.01 -16.66
N HIS A 199 -9.54 30.26 -16.66
CA HIS A 199 -9.47 31.17 -15.50
C HIS A 199 -8.28 31.02 -14.55
N ASN A 200 -7.06 31.08 -15.10
CA ASN A 200 -5.95 31.65 -14.33
C ASN A 200 -5.06 32.51 -15.25
N PRO A 201 -5.18 33.85 -15.26
CA PRO A 201 -4.44 34.71 -16.19
C PRO A 201 -2.93 34.80 -15.92
N HIS A 202 -2.39 34.07 -14.94
CA HIS A 202 -0.99 34.17 -14.53
C HIS A 202 -0.07 33.00 -14.93
N PHE A 203 -0.58 31.93 -15.54
CA PHE A 203 0.27 30.83 -15.99
C PHE A 203 0.46 30.85 -17.51
N ARG A 204 1.53 31.50 -17.97
CA ARG A 204 2.13 31.26 -19.29
C ARG A 204 3.30 30.30 -19.12
N LEU A 205 3.22 29.13 -19.74
CA LEU A 205 4.39 28.27 -19.94
C LEU A 205 5.22 28.85 -21.09
N LEU A 206 6.51 29.09 -20.84
CA LEU A 206 7.53 29.28 -21.87
C LEU A 206 7.73 27.98 -22.67
#